data_AF-A0A821VQ69-F1
#
_entry.id   AF-A0A821VQ69-F1
#
_cell.length_a   1.000
_cell.length_b   1.000
_cell.length_c   1.000
_cell.angle_alpha   90.00
_cell.angle_beta   90.00
_cell.angle_gamma   90.00
#
_symmetry.space_group_name_H-M   'P 1'
#
loop_
_entity.id
_entity.type
_entity.pdbx_description
1 polymer ?
#
loop_
_entity_poly.entity_id
_entity_poly.type
_entity_poly.pdbx_seq_one_letter_code
_entity_poly.pdbx_strand_id
1 'polypeptide(L)'
;MFAKPYKLKSTNTLKNSEKKHLIQRLEKGFPSVNEEKLKEIVPNKSTCNLMKLVLHSGETAGVYAVDGVPMIIDTGETLVPTVCALWKVPDLIPTIVIHSPVLSKVQGGVPLYAPGVVTDPTTFPRFNKGSLLAVCTDDNAAAAIVGRAMMSSGNLLIASMGTCLEVLHVIGDNLCKELKFNKIERPKLQLGLNINSVIQDMAQLNLQVKEEWPSLVPEAPVVNEPRLIPDNVTDNKVIEETQNLEDTIATECSDTEEGIPSDMDGLLRWCLLSFLKIHGKDVELPLKTNLLYKNYLMSLCPPDRTIDVKKSSF
;
A
#
# COMPACT_ATOMS: atom_id res chain seq x y z
N MET A 1 -21.69 -0.72 1.46
CA MET A 1 -22.99 -0.63 0.73
C MET A 1 -24.07 -1.54 1.33
N PHE A 2 -23.80 -2.82 1.61
CA PHE A 2 -24.84 -3.80 2.03
C PHE A 2 -24.86 -4.15 3.53
N ALA A 3 -24.29 -3.30 4.40
CA ALA A 3 -24.32 -3.51 5.85
C ALA A 3 -25.74 -3.39 6.42
N LYS A 4 -26.59 -2.55 5.82
CA LYS A 4 -28.02 -2.40 6.13
C LYS A 4 -28.87 -3.21 5.15
N PRO A 5 -30.09 -3.63 5.54
CA PRO A 5 -31.00 -4.33 4.64
C PRO A 5 -31.38 -3.42 3.46
N TYR A 6 -31.44 -4.01 2.27
CA TYR A 6 -31.88 -3.36 1.04
C TYR A 6 -33.24 -3.92 0.59
N LYS A 7 -33.89 -3.24 -0.36
CA LYS A 7 -35.14 -3.70 -0.97
C LYS A 7 -34.88 -4.20 -2.38
N LEU A 8 -35.29 -5.42 -2.67
CA LEU A 8 -35.26 -5.97 -4.03
C LEU A 8 -36.41 -5.36 -4.86
N LYS A 9 -36.07 -4.64 -5.94
CA LYS A 9 -37.06 -4.00 -6.84
C LYS A 9 -37.50 -4.94 -7.95
N SER A 10 -36.56 -5.60 -8.61
CA SER A 10 -36.86 -6.59 -9.66
C SER A 10 -35.66 -7.50 -9.92
N THR A 11 -35.92 -8.65 -10.55
CA THR A 11 -34.89 -9.56 -11.05
C THR A 11 -35.20 -9.87 -12.51
N ASN A 12 -34.23 -9.71 -13.41
CA ASN A 12 -34.38 -9.97 -14.83
C ASN A 12 -33.27 -10.91 -15.32
N THR A 13 -33.59 -11.92 -16.11
CA THR A 13 -32.60 -12.80 -16.73
C THR A 13 -32.05 -12.16 -18.00
N LEU A 14 -30.73 -12.05 -18.06
CA LEU A 14 -30.02 -11.36 -19.15
C LEU A 14 -30.02 -12.18 -20.43
N LYS A 15 -30.34 -11.52 -21.53
CA LYS A 15 -30.21 -12.06 -22.89
C LYS A 15 -28.74 -12.12 -23.31
N ASN A 16 -28.43 -12.92 -24.34
CA ASN A 16 -27.06 -13.04 -24.85
C ASN A 16 -26.47 -11.71 -25.34
N SER A 17 -27.29 -10.79 -25.87
CA SER A 17 -26.83 -9.45 -26.24
C SER A 17 -26.42 -8.61 -25.03
N GLU A 18 -27.20 -8.65 -23.95
CA GLU A 18 -26.93 -7.91 -22.72
C GLU A 18 -25.70 -8.47 -21.98
N LYS A 19 -25.50 -9.80 -22.01
CA LYS A 19 -24.25 -10.41 -21.52
C LYS A 19 -23.02 -9.91 -22.27
N LYS A 20 -23.10 -9.79 -23.60
CA LYS A 20 -22.01 -9.21 -24.41
C LYS A 20 -21.74 -7.76 -24.04
N HIS A 21 -22.78 -6.94 -23.82
CA HIS A 21 -22.62 -5.57 -23.35
C HIS A 21 -21.99 -5.49 -21.96
N LEU A 22 -22.34 -6.40 -21.05
CA LEU A 22 -21.72 -6.48 -19.73
C LEU A 22 -20.22 -6.78 -19.86
N ILE A 23 -19.83 -7.75 -20.69
CA ILE A 23 -18.42 -8.08 -20.94
C ILE A 23 -17.67 -6.88 -21.51
N GLN A 24 -18.22 -6.18 -22.50
CA GLN A 24 -17.63 -4.95 -23.04
C GLN A 24 -17.44 -3.86 -21.97
N ARG A 25 -18.39 -3.73 -21.05
CA ARG A 25 -18.30 -2.78 -19.94
C ARG A 25 -17.24 -3.19 -18.92
N LEU A 26 -17.06 -4.50 -18.69
CA LEU A 26 -15.98 -5.04 -17.86
C LEU A 26 -14.60 -4.82 -18.50
N GLU A 27 -14.45 -5.07 -19.81
CA GLU A 27 -13.21 -4.79 -20.55
C GLU A 27 -12.82 -3.31 -20.44
N LYS A 28 -13.79 -2.40 -20.56
CA LYS A 28 -13.56 -0.97 -20.38
C LYS A 28 -13.21 -0.58 -18.94
N GLY A 29 -13.81 -1.25 -17.96
CA GLY A 29 -13.60 -0.97 -16.54
C GLY A 29 -12.31 -1.56 -15.96
N PHE A 30 -11.86 -2.70 -16.51
CA PHE A 30 -10.73 -3.49 -16.02
C PHE A 30 -9.77 -3.82 -17.18
N PRO A 31 -9.02 -2.84 -17.70
CA PRO A 31 -8.15 -3.02 -18.87
C PRO A 31 -6.96 -3.95 -18.60
N SER A 32 -6.65 -4.26 -17.34
CA SER A 32 -5.56 -5.15 -16.93
C SER A 32 -5.90 -6.64 -17.06
N VAL A 33 -7.15 -7.00 -17.41
CA VAL A 33 -7.65 -8.38 -17.36
C VAL A 33 -7.86 -8.94 -18.76
N ASN A 34 -7.38 -10.18 -18.99
CA ASN A 34 -7.60 -10.89 -20.26
C ASN A 34 -9.07 -11.24 -20.49
N GLU A 35 -9.50 -11.25 -21.75
CA GLU A 35 -10.87 -11.61 -22.16
C GLU A 35 -11.28 -13.02 -21.69
N GLU A 36 -10.34 -13.95 -21.60
CA GLU A 36 -10.56 -15.32 -21.09
C GLU A 36 -11.04 -15.31 -19.64
N LYS A 37 -10.40 -14.51 -18.77
CA LYS A 37 -10.77 -14.35 -17.36
C LYS A 37 -12.16 -13.71 -17.22
N LEU A 38 -12.54 -12.80 -18.12
CA LEU A 38 -13.88 -12.21 -18.13
C LEU A 38 -14.97 -13.24 -18.50
N LYS A 39 -14.64 -14.18 -19.40
CA LYS A 39 -15.53 -15.31 -19.74
C LYS A 39 -15.67 -16.32 -18.59
N GLU A 40 -14.73 -16.39 -17.67
CA GLU A 40 -14.87 -17.18 -16.42
C GLU A 40 -15.84 -16.55 -15.42
N ILE A 41 -15.88 -15.21 -15.37
CA ILE A 41 -16.83 -14.46 -14.53
C ILE A 41 -18.24 -14.57 -15.11
N VAL A 42 -18.39 -14.36 -16.43
CA VAL A 42 -19.68 -14.44 -17.14
C VAL A 42 -19.60 -15.45 -18.29
N PRO A 43 -19.80 -16.76 -18.01
CA PRO A 43 -19.84 -17.78 -19.05
C PRO A 43 -21.01 -17.59 -20.02
N ASN A 44 -20.79 -17.90 -21.30
CA ASN A 44 -21.86 -17.81 -22.30
C ASN A 44 -23.01 -18.79 -22.04
N LYS A 45 -22.69 -19.98 -21.51
CA LYS A 45 -23.64 -21.08 -21.27
C LYS A 45 -24.41 -20.94 -19.95
N SER A 46 -23.98 -20.08 -19.04
CA SER A 46 -24.60 -19.93 -17.71
C SER A 46 -25.84 -19.05 -17.74
N THR A 47 -26.65 -19.15 -16.70
CA THR A 47 -27.78 -18.24 -16.48
C THR A 47 -27.28 -17.00 -15.74
N CYS A 48 -27.46 -15.81 -16.31
CA CYS A 48 -27.06 -14.55 -15.69
C CYS A 48 -28.32 -13.72 -15.38
N ASN A 49 -28.47 -13.30 -14.13
CA ASN A 49 -29.61 -12.52 -13.65
C ASN A 49 -29.13 -11.15 -13.17
N LEU A 50 -29.82 -10.10 -13.58
CA LEU A 50 -29.67 -8.74 -13.06
C LEU A 50 -30.73 -8.48 -12.00
N MET A 51 -30.30 -8.34 -10.75
CA MET A 51 -31.13 -7.94 -9.61
C MET A 51 -31.01 -6.43 -9.42
N LYS A 52 -32.12 -5.70 -9.57
CA LYS A 52 -32.18 -4.27 -9.26
C LYS A 52 -32.57 -4.10 -7.80
N LEU A 53 -31.69 -3.47 -7.04
CA LEU A 53 -31.81 -3.24 -5.61
C LEU A 53 -31.97 -1.74 -5.33
N VAL A 54 -32.69 -1.42 -4.27
CA VAL A 54 -32.74 -0.08 -3.69
C VAL A 54 -32.07 -0.15 -2.33
N LEU A 55 -30.96 0.56 -2.20
CA LEU A 55 -30.16 0.62 -0.98
C LEU A 55 -30.88 1.48 0.08
N HIS A 56 -30.43 1.37 1.33
CA HIS A 56 -30.93 2.22 2.41
C HIS A 56 -30.65 3.71 2.15
N SER A 57 -29.62 4.06 1.38
CA SER A 57 -29.35 5.45 0.97
C SER A 57 -30.41 6.02 0.02
N GLY A 58 -31.28 5.18 -0.56
CA GLY A 58 -32.21 5.54 -1.62
C GLY A 58 -31.64 5.35 -3.03
N GLU A 59 -30.34 5.07 -3.14
CA GLU A 59 -29.67 4.80 -4.42
C GLU A 59 -30.05 3.41 -4.96
N THR A 60 -29.98 3.28 -6.29
CA THR A 60 -30.23 2.01 -6.97
C THR A 60 -28.93 1.33 -7.35
N ALA A 61 -28.78 0.06 -7.01
CA ALA A 61 -27.66 -0.77 -7.44
C ALA A 61 -28.16 -1.99 -8.23
N GLY A 62 -27.45 -2.37 -9.29
CA GLY A 62 -27.68 -3.62 -10.01
C GLY A 62 -26.71 -4.69 -9.53
N VAL A 63 -27.16 -5.92 -9.28
CA VAL A 63 -26.27 -7.05 -8.98
C VAL A 63 -26.44 -8.09 -10.08
N TYR A 64 -25.34 -8.37 -10.77
CA TYR A 64 -25.24 -9.43 -11.77
C TYR A 64 -24.88 -10.74 -11.06
N ALA A 65 -25.81 -11.68 -11.05
CA ALA A 65 -25.62 -13.01 -10.48
C ALA A 65 -25.57 -14.06 -11.57
N VAL A 66 -24.54 -14.90 -11.54
CA VAL A 66 -24.31 -15.99 -12.50
C VAL A 66 -24.52 -17.30 -11.77
N ASP A 67 -25.48 -18.11 -12.25
CA ASP A 67 -25.86 -19.41 -11.67
C ASP A 67 -26.09 -19.37 -10.15
N GLY A 68 -26.74 -18.29 -9.68
CA GLY A 68 -27.03 -18.10 -8.25
C GLY A 68 -25.85 -17.58 -7.43
N VAL A 69 -24.77 -17.08 -8.04
CA VAL A 69 -23.64 -16.46 -7.34
C VAL A 69 -23.48 -15.00 -7.79
N PRO A 70 -23.48 -14.01 -6.88
CA PRO A 70 -23.31 -12.61 -7.25
C PRO A 70 -21.87 -12.37 -7.72
N MET A 71 -21.68 -11.85 -8.92
CA MET A 71 -20.36 -11.65 -9.53
C MET A 71 -19.97 -10.18 -9.61
N ILE A 72 -20.87 -9.32 -10.11
CA ILE A 72 -20.58 -7.90 -10.34
C ILE A 72 -21.71 -7.06 -9.78
N ILE A 73 -21.36 -5.92 -9.19
CA ILE A 73 -22.28 -4.90 -8.71
C ILE A 73 -22.13 -3.67 -9.61
N ASP A 74 -23.24 -3.20 -10.14
CA ASP A 74 -23.37 -1.98 -10.95
C ASP A 74 -23.92 -0.87 -10.07
N THR A 75 -23.07 0.11 -9.76
CA THR A 75 -23.49 1.30 -9.02
C THR A 75 -23.99 2.42 -9.95
N GLY A 76 -24.16 2.14 -11.25
CA GLY A 76 -24.49 3.12 -12.28
C GLY A 76 -23.24 3.79 -12.85
N GLU A 77 -22.37 4.29 -11.98
CA GLU A 77 -21.12 4.95 -12.35
C GLU A 77 -20.02 3.94 -12.70
N THR A 78 -19.82 2.94 -11.83
CA THR A 78 -18.72 1.97 -11.94
C THR A 78 -19.20 0.55 -11.71
N LEU A 79 -18.55 -0.41 -12.38
CA LEU A 79 -18.72 -1.82 -12.07
C LEU A 79 -17.77 -2.19 -10.94
N VAL A 80 -18.27 -2.91 -9.94
CA VAL A 80 -17.53 -3.33 -8.75
C VAL A 80 -17.60 -4.85 -8.68
N PRO A 81 -16.46 -5.57 -8.68
CA PRO A 81 -16.48 -7.02 -8.54
C PRO A 81 -16.87 -7.40 -7.11
N THR A 82 -17.61 -8.50 -6.95
CA THR A 82 -17.92 -9.06 -5.63
C THR A 82 -16.74 -9.88 -5.12
N VAL A 83 -16.79 -10.28 -3.85
CA VAL A 83 -15.80 -11.21 -3.28
C VAL A 83 -15.79 -12.54 -4.06
N CYS A 84 -16.95 -12.99 -4.56
CA CYS A 84 -17.06 -14.24 -5.31
C CYS A 84 -16.37 -14.16 -6.67
N ALA A 85 -16.48 -13.03 -7.37
CA ALA A 85 -15.76 -12.83 -8.62
C ALA A 85 -14.24 -12.82 -8.40
N LEU A 86 -13.79 -12.19 -7.31
CA LEU A 86 -12.38 -12.12 -6.95
C LEU A 86 -11.79 -13.47 -6.53
N TRP A 87 -12.61 -14.40 -6.03
CA TRP A 87 -12.13 -15.77 -5.76
C TRP A 87 -11.87 -16.58 -7.01
N LYS A 88 -12.57 -16.28 -8.11
CA LYS A 88 -12.29 -16.88 -9.41
C LYS A 88 -11.08 -16.21 -10.06
N VAL A 89 -11.09 -14.88 -10.07
CA VAL A 89 -10.07 -14.08 -10.73
C VAL A 89 -9.60 -12.97 -9.78
N PRO A 90 -8.54 -13.23 -8.98
CA PRO A 90 -8.04 -12.27 -8.00
C PRO A 90 -7.35 -11.06 -8.65
N ASP A 91 -6.84 -11.20 -9.87
CA ASP A 91 -6.10 -10.15 -10.59
C ASP A 91 -7.02 -9.04 -11.17
N LEU A 92 -8.31 -9.03 -10.84
CA LEU A 92 -9.25 -8.02 -11.33
C LEU A 92 -8.94 -6.62 -10.80
N ILE A 93 -8.57 -6.55 -9.52
CA ILE A 93 -8.26 -5.31 -8.83
C ILE A 93 -7.11 -5.55 -7.85
N PRO A 94 -6.34 -4.51 -7.49
CA PRO A 94 -5.26 -4.65 -6.52
C PRO A 94 -5.79 -5.15 -5.17
N THR A 95 -5.05 -6.06 -4.53
CA THR A 95 -5.43 -6.66 -3.25
C THR A 95 -4.48 -6.20 -2.14
N ILE A 96 -5.04 -5.71 -1.03
CA ILE A 96 -4.31 -5.37 0.20
C ILE A 96 -4.59 -6.40 1.30
N VAL A 97 -3.70 -6.50 2.27
CA VAL A 97 -3.82 -7.43 3.41
C VAL A 97 -4.22 -6.66 4.67
N ILE A 98 -5.14 -7.19 5.47
CA ILE A 98 -5.49 -6.67 6.81
C ILE A 98 -5.23 -7.72 7.88
N HIS A 99 -5.08 -7.27 9.12
CA HIS A 99 -5.03 -8.17 10.27
C HIS A 99 -6.38 -8.88 10.48
N SER A 100 -6.36 -10.20 10.73
CA SER A 100 -7.56 -11.03 10.92
C SER A 100 -8.63 -10.42 11.88
N PRO A 101 -8.29 -9.82 13.05
CA PRO A 101 -9.28 -9.22 13.95
C PRO A 101 -10.04 -8.01 13.39
N VAL A 102 -9.54 -7.39 12.32
CA VAL A 102 -10.15 -6.21 11.70
C VAL A 102 -11.36 -6.61 10.86
N LEU A 103 -11.36 -7.83 10.29
CA LEU A 103 -12.45 -8.31 9.44
C LEU A 103 -13.80 -8.30 10.16
N SER A 104 -13.87 -8.79 11.40
CA SER A 104 -15.12 -8.82 12.18
C SER A 104 -15.65 -7.43 12.49
N LYS A 105 -14.77 -6.45 12.69
CA LYS A 105 -15.15 -5.04 12.89
C LYS A 105 -15.72 -4.44 11.61
N VAL A 106 -15.10 -4.73 10.47
CA VAL A 106 -15.56 -4.25 9.15
C VAL A 106 -16.89 -4.90 8.75
N GLN A 107 -17.10 -6.18 9.08
CA GLN A 107 -18.40 -6.86 8.92
C GLN A 107 -19.52 -6.17 9.70
N GLY A 108 -19.20 -5.52 10.82
CA GLY A 108 -20.13 -4.67 11.58
C GLY A 108 -20.52 -3.36 10.87
N GLY A 109 -19.97 -3.07 9.68
CA GLY A 109 -20.25 -1.86 8.92
C GLY A 109 -19.35 -0.67 9.25
N VAL A 110 -18.26 -0.90 9.97
CA VAL A 110 -17.26 0.13 10.28
C VAL A 110 -16.29 0.29 9.09
N PRO A 111 -15.85 1.52 8.74
CA PRO A 111 -14.79 1.73 7.75
C PRO A 111 -13.48 1.05 8.12
N LEU A 112 -12.65 0.74 7.12
CA LEU A 112 -11.29 0.24 7.37
C LEU A 112 -10.35 1.41 7.61
N TYR A 113 -9.69 1.43 8.76
CA TYR A 113 -8.68 2.43 9.11
C TYR A 113 -7.27 1.95 8.80
N ALA A 114 -6.34 2.89 8.56
CA ALA A 114 -4.96 2.62 8.19
C ALA A 114 -4.22 1.63 9.14
N PRO A 115 -4.35 1.71 10.48
CA PRO A 115 -3.68 0.77 11.39
C PRO A 115 -4.10 -0.70 11.24
N GLY A 116 -5.24 -0.96 10.58
CA GLY A 116 -5.71 -2.32 10.35
C GLY A 116 -5.08 -3.00 9.13
N VAL A 117 -4.36 -2.24 8.30
CA VAL A 117 -3.76 -2.71 7.05
C VAL A 117 -2.32 -3.11 7.28
N VAL A 118 -1.92 -4.24 6.72
CA VAL A 118 -0.53 -4.68 6.71
C VAL A 118 0.21 -3.92 5.62
N THR A 119 1.07 -3.00 6.03
CA THR A 119 1.85 -2.11 5.16
C THR A 119 3.29 -2.60 5.03
N ASP A 120 3.49 -3.78 4.42
CA ASP A 120 4.83 -4.24 4.05
C ASP A 120 5.27 -3.55 2.73
N PRO A 121 6.30 -2.68 2.73
CA PRO A 121 6.71 -1.93 1.54
C PRO A 121 7.09 -2.80 0.34
N THR A 122 7.43 -4.07 0.56
CA THR A 122 7.87 -4.99 -0.51
C THR A 122 6.72 -5.58 -1.31
N THR A 123 5.58 -5.85 -0.66
CA THR A 123 4.40 -6.49 -1.27
C THR A 123 3.22 -5.55 -1.44
N PHE A 124 3.31 -4.31 -0.97
CA PHE A 124 2.20 -3.38 -0.99
C PHE A 124 1.87 -2.91 -2.43
N PRO A 125 0.62 -3.09 -2.91
CA PRO A 125 0.28 -2.72 -4.27
C PRO A 125 0.24 -1.19 -4.46
N ARG A 126 0.57 -0.73 -5.67
CA ARG A 126 0.46 0.67 -6.05
C ARG A 126 -0.95 0.98 -6.56
N PHE A 127 -1.61 1.95 -5.95
CA PHE A 127 -2.92 2.43 -6.34
C PHE A 127 -3.14 3.89 -5.93
N ASN A 128 -4.14 4.52 -6.58
CA ASN A 128 -4.54 5.89 -6.36
C ASN A 128 -5.77 5.98 -5.46
N LYS A 129 -5.99 7.17 -4.88
CA LYS A 129 -7.25 7.49 -4.21
C LYS A 129 -8.41 7.33 -5.20
N GLY A 130 -9.49 6.69 -4.75
CA GLY A 130 -10.68 6.40 -5.55
C GLY A 130 -10.63 5.08 -6.32
N SER A 131 -9.49 4.39 -6.37
CA SER A 131 -9.37 3.07 -7.02
C SER A 131 -10.14 2.00 -6.24
N LEU A 132 -10.63 0.98 -6.94
CA LEU A 132 -11.22 -0.21 -6.31
C LEU A 132 -10.13 -1.11 -5.76
N LEU A 133 -10.33 -1.62 -4.55
CA LEU A 133 -9.41 -2.54 -3.88
C LEU A 133 -10.15 -3.74 -3.34
N ALA A 134 -9.49 -4.89 -3.46
CA ALA A 134 -9.83 -6.09 -2.73
C ALA A 134 -9.03 -6.13 -1.42
N VAL A 135 -9.59 -6.74 -0.39
CA VAL A 135 -8.91 -6.92 0.88
C VAL A 135 -8.96 -8.39 1.28
N CYS A 136 -7.81 -8.98 1.55
CA CYS A 136 -7.69 -10.29 2.15
C CYS A 136 -7.16 -10.17 3.59
N THR A 137 -7.20 -11.27 4.33
CA THR A 137 -6.67 -11.32 5.70
C THR A 137 -5.29 -11.98 5.68
N ASP A 138 -4.46 -11.66 6.66
CA ASP A 138 -3.14 -12.28 6.87
C ASP A 138 -3.20 -13.82 6.98
N ASP A 139 -4.34 -14.37 7.41
CA ASP A 139 -4.57 -15.82 7.50
C ASP A 139 -5.11 -16.51 6.23
N ASN A 140 -5.61 -15.76 5.23
CA ASN A 140 -6.28 -16.33 4.06
C ASN A 140 -6.25 -15.37 2.85
N ALA A 141 -5.72 -15.86 1.73
CA ALA A 141 -5.58 -15.10 0.49
C ALA A 141 -6.91 -14.76 -0.20
N ALA A 142 -8.00 -15.46 0.13
CA ALA A 142 -9.31 -15.19 -0.47
C ALA A 142 -9.83 -13.81 -0.07
N ALA A 143 -10.22 -12.97 -1.03
CA ALA A 143 -10.77 -11.64 -0.79
C ALA A 143 -11.99 -11.72 0.16
N ALA A 144 -12.00 -10.89 1.21
CA ALA A 144 -13.08 -10.82 2.19
C ALA A 144 -13.89 -9.53 2.08
N ILE A 145 -13.25 -8.44 1.64
CA ILE A 145 -13.87 -7.13 1.51
C ILE A 145 -13.52 -6.56 0.13
N VAL A 146 -14.45 -5.83 -0.44
CA VAL A 146 -14.25 -5.00 -1.62
C VAL A 146 -14.66 -3.58 -1.28
N GLY A 147 -13.83 -2.61 -1.65
CA GLY A 147 -14.08 -1.22 -1.35
C GLY A 147 -13.38 -0.24 -2.28
N ARG A 148 -13.57 1.05 -1.99
CA ARG A 148 -12.92 2.14 -2.69
C ARG A 148 -11.85 2.77 -1.81
N ALA A 149 -10.65 2.97 -2.37
CA ALA A 149 -9.53 3.58 -1.67
C ALA A 149 -9.84 5.05 -1.32
N MET A 150 -9.74 5.42 -0.05
CA MET A 150 -9.89 6.81 0.41
C MET A 150 -8.56 7.56 0.47
N MET A 151 -7.44 6.81 0.44
CA MET A 151 -6.07 7.32 0.44
C MET A 151 -5.28 6.66 -0.70
N SER A 152 -4.20 7.28 -1.16
CA SER A 152 -3.27 6.66 -2.10
C SER A 152 -2.38 5.63 -1.39
N SER A 153 -1.78 4.72 -2.17
CA SER A 153 -0.82 3.74 -1.64
C SER A 153 0.35 4.38 -0.87
N GLY A 154 0.96 5.44 -1.43
CA GLY A 154 2.04 6.18 -0.75
C GLY A 154 1.59 6.82 0.57
N ASN A 155 0.40 7.42 0.59
CA ASN A 155 -0.14 8.01 1.82
C ASN A 155 -0.44 6.94 2.86
N LEU A 156 -0.93 5.76 2.46
CA LEU A 156 -1.22 4.69 3.40
C LEU A 156 0.04 4.11 4.05
N LEU A 157 1.16 4.06 3.33
CA LEU A 157 2.45 3.62 3.88
C LEU A 157 3.01 4.61 4.93
N ILE A 158 2.71 5.90 4.80
CA ILE A 158 3.26 6.96 5.67
C ILE A 158 2.29 7.35 6.79
N ALA A 159 0.99 7.16 6.57
CA ALA A 159 -0.06 7.56 7.50
C ALA A 159 -0.16 6.59 8.68
N SER A 160 -0.09 7.14 9.89
CA SER A 160 -0.36 6.39 11.12
C SER A 160 -1.86 6.26 11.41
N MET A 161 -2.70 7.14 10.85
CA MET A 161 -4.14 7.24 11.11
C MET A 161 -4.89 7.68 9.86
N GLY A 162 -6.20 7.37 9.80
CA GLY A 162 -7.09 7.79 8.72
C GLY A 162 -7.92 6.64 8.16
N THR A 163 -8.98 6.98 7.45
CA THR A 163 -9.84 6.00 6.76
C THR A 163 -9.14 5.56 5.48
N CYS A 164 -8.80 4.28 5.40
CA CYS A 164 -8.14 3.68 4.25
C CYS A 164 -9.13 3.32 3.14
N LEU A 165 -10.23 2.66 3.50
CA LEU A 165 -11.16 2.07 2.53
C LEU A 165 -12.61 2.36 2.88
N GLU A 166 -13.36 2.86 1.91
CA GLU A 166 -14.81 2.88 1.93
C GLU A 166 -15.34 1.49 1.54
N VAL A 167 -16.07 0.86 2.44
CA VAL A 167 -16.50 -0.54 2.30
C VAL A 167 -17.75 -0.63 1.42
N LEU A 168 -17.58 -1.23 0.24
CA LEU A 168 -18.68 -1.48 -0.68
C LEU A 168 -19.36 -2.80 -0.37
N HIS A 169 -18.60 -3.89 -0.30
CA HIS A 169 -19.11 -5.24 -0.10
C HIS A 169 -18.22 -6.03 0.85
N VAL A 170 -18.83 -6.83 1.74
CA VAL A 170 -18.11 -7.66 2.72
C VAL A 170 -18.71 -9.06 2.72
N ILE A 171 -17.87 -10.07 2.90
CA ILE A 171 -18.35 -11.42 3.13
C ILE A 171 -19.27 -11.50 4.35
N GLY A 172 -20.46 -12.09 4.17
CA GLY A 172 -21.45 -12.25 5.23
C GLY A 172 -22.36 -11.02 5.43
N ASP A 173 -22.28 -10.03 4.55
CA ASP A 173 -23.23 -8.92 4.50
C ASP A 173 -24.63 -9.37 4.03
N ASN A 174 -25.58 -8.43 3.95
CA ASN A 174 -26.95 -8.76 3.55
C ASN A 174 -27.05 -9.26 2.11
N LEU A 175 -26.09 -8.91 1.23
CA LEU A 175 -26.06 -9.40 -0.13
C LEU A 175 -25.67 -10.88 -0.15
N CYS A 176 -24.67 -11.28 0.63
CA CYS A 176 -24.29 -12.70 0.76
C CYS A 176 -25.38 -13.57 1.40
N LYS A 177 -26.26 -12.99 2.21
CA LYS A 177 -27.35 -13.68 2.93
C LYS A 177 -28.65 -13.80 2.11
N GLU A 178 -28.67 -13.27 0.90
CA GLU A 178 -29.85 -13.32 0.04
C GLU A 178 -30.24 -14.77 -0.30
N LEU A 179 -31.51 -15.12 -0.11
CA LEU A 179 -32.04 -16.48 -0.28
C LEU A 179 -31.95 -16.99 -1.72
N LYS A 180 -31.83 -16.07 -2.69
CA LYS A 180 -31.70 -16.41 -4.11
C LYS A 180 -30.29 -16.87 -4.48
N PHE A 181 -29.31 -16.66 -3.60
CA PHE A 181 -27.95 -17.07 -3.86
C PHE A 181 -27.64 -18.41 -3.22
N ASN A 182 -26.71 -19.12 -3.84
CA ASN A 182 -26.10 -20.30 -3.24
C ASN A 182 -25.37 -19.89 -1.96
N LYS A 183 -25.18 -20.84 -1.04
CA LYS A 183 -24.44 -20.57 0.20
C LYS A 183 -23.03 -20.08 -0.14
N ILE A 184 -22.76 -18.81 0.15
CA ILE A 184 -21.47 -18.17 -0.12
C ILE A 184 -20.57 -18.37 1.09
N GLU A 185 -19.59 -19.27 0.96
CA GLU A 185 -18.57 -19.50 1.98
C GLU A 185 -17.20 -19.10 1.46
N ARG A 186 -16.40 -18.48 2.34
CA ARG A 186 -15.04 -18.07 2.00
C ARG A 186 -14.19 -19.31 1.72
N PRO A 187 -13.60 -19.47 0.52
CA PRO A 187 -12.62 -20.52 0.30
C PRO A 187 -11.38 -20.24 1.16
N LYS A 188 -10.73 -21.31 1.63
CA LYS A 188 -9.42 -21.21 2.29
C LYS A 188 -8.35 -21.30 1.21
N LEU A 189 -7.87 -20.14 0.77
CA LEU A 189 -6.74 -20.06 -0.15
C LEU A 189 -5.48 -19.82 0.68
N GLN A 190 -4.50 -20.71 0.56
CA GLN A 190 -3.22 -20.55 1.26
C GLN A 190 -2.50 -19.31 0.72
N LEU A 191 -1.97 -18.50 1.63
CA LEU A 191 -1.10 -17.38 1.28
C LEU A 191 0.19 -18.01 0.73
N GLY A 192 0.41 -17.90 -0.58
CA GLY A 192 1.49 -18.58 -1.27
C GLY A 192 2.86 -18.07 -0.84
N LEU A 193 3.49 -18.73 0.14
CA LEU A 193 4.87 -19.14 -0.03
C LEU A 193 4.81 -20.51 -0.70
N ASN A 194 5.07 -20.57 -2.01
CA ASN A 194 5.29 -21.84 -2.67
C ASN A 194 6.69 -22.35 -2.27
N ILE A 195 6.83 -22.82 -1.03
CA ILE A 195 8.10 -23.31 -0.49
C ILE A 195 8.63 -24.48 -1.34
N ASN A 196 7.73 -25.19 -2.02
CA ASN A 196 8.07 -26.32 -2.89
C ASN A 196 8.83 -25.91 -4.16
N SER A 197 8.60 -24.70 -4.71
CA SER A 197 9.40 -24.22 -5.85
C SER A 197 10.78 -23.72 -5.42
N VAL A 198 10.90 -23.16 -4.21
CA VAL A 198 12.20 -22.69 -3.69
C VAL A 198 13.10 -23.89 -3.36
N ILE A 199 12.56 -24.98 -2.80
CA ILE A 199 13.36 -26.18 -2.48
C ILE A 199 13.95 -26.83 -3.75
N GLN A 200 13.25 -26.74 -4.89
CA GLN A 200 13.72 -27.32 -6.14
C GLN A 200 14.83 -26.50 -6.81
N ASP A 201 14.86 -25.17 -6.60
CA ASP A 201 15.94 -24.28 -7.07
C ASP A 201 17.18 -24.32 -6.15
N MET A 202 17.02 -24.57 -4.85
CA MET A 202 18.15 -24.75 -3.92
C MET A 202 18.98 -26.01 -4.22
N ALA A 203 18.37 -27.02 -4.87
CA ALA A 203 19.05 -28.27 -5.22
C ALA A 203 19.97 -28.16 -6.46
N GLN A 204 19.94 -27.03 -7.19
CA GLN A 204 20.78 -26.82 -8.38
C GLN A 204 21.92 -25.82 -8.18
N LEU A 205 22.02 -25.17 -7.02
CA LEU A 205 23.16 -24.30 -6.68
C LEU A 205 24.26 -25.12 -5.98
N ASN A 206 24.94 -25.96 -6.76
CA ASN A 206 26.24 -26.52 -6.38
C ASN A 206 27.31 -25.43 -6.54
N LEU A 207 27.29 -24.42 -5.66
CA LEU A 207 28.36 -23.43 -5.55
C LEU A 207 29.56 -24.11 -4.89
N GLN A 208 30.53 -24.51 -5.70
CA GLN A 208 31.89 -24.78 -5.23
C GLN A 208 32.47 -23.46 -4.70
N VAL A 209 32.34 -23.24 -3.39
CA VAL A 209 33.06 -22.17 -2.70
C VAL A 209 34.54 -22.57 -2.71
N LYS A 210 35.29 -22.03 -3.67
CA LYS A 210 36.76 -22.03 -3.60
C LYS A 210 37.14 -20.90 -2.63
N GLU A 211 37.28 -21.25 -1.36
CA GLU A 211 37.86 -20.37 -0.34
C GLU A 211 39.35 -20.14 -0.65
N GLU A 212 39.68 -19.10 -1.40
CA GLU A 212 41.03 -18.52 -1.38
C GLU A 212 40.99 -17.28 -0.48
N TRP A 213 41.19 -17.52 0.82
CA TRP A 213 41.54 -16.47 1.78
C TRP A 213 42.96 -15.98 1.46
N PRO A 214 43.19 -14.66 1.30
CA PRO A 214 44.55 -14.16 1.16
C PRO A 214 45.29 -14.32 2.50
N SER A 215 46.42 -15.03 2.47
CA SER A 215 47.25 -15.30 3.62
C SER A 215 47.88 -14.02 4.19
N LEU A 216 47.61 -13.76 5.48
CA LEU A 216 48.23 -12.71 6.29
C LEU A 216 49.70 -13.06 6.57
N VAL A 217 50.62 -12.46 5.80
CA VAL A 217 52.04 -12.40 6.17
C VAL A 217 52.32 -10.99 6.71
N PRO A 218 52.92 -10.84 7.90
CA PRO A 218 53.29 -9.53 8.41
C PRO A 218 54.62 -9.09 7.81
N GLU A 219 54.60 -8.12 6.89
CA GLU A 219 55.81 -7.38 6.51
C GLU A 219 56.05 -6.21 7.47
N ALA A 220 57.28 -6.11 7.95
CA ALA A 220 57.79 -5.18 8.95
C ALA A 220 57.72 -3.70 8.51
N PRO A 221 57.73 -2.74 9.45
CA PRO A 221 57.50 -1.33 9.15
C PRO A 221 58.76 -0.69 8.55
N VAL A 222 58.60 -0.01 7.42
CA VAL A 222 59.61 0.93 6.91
C VAL A 222 59.37 2.29 7.54
N VAL A 223 60.36 2.73 8.32
CA VAL A 223 60.48 4.05 8.94
C VAL A 223 60.50 5.13 7.86
N ASN A 224 59.60 6.11 7.95
CA ASN A 224 59.70 7.35 7.18
C ASN A 224 59.60 8.55 8.12
N GLU A 225 60.63 9.39 8.05
CA GLU A 225 60.91 10.55 8.90
C GLU A 225 59.92 11.71 8.65
N PRO A 226 59.65 12.56 9.66
CA PRO A 226 58.71 13.67 9.55
C PRO A 226 59.30 14.85 8.78
N ARG A 227 58.57 15.33 7.76
CA ARG A 227 58.91 16.54 6.99
C ARG A 227 58.17 17.75 7.60
N LEU A 228 58.94 18.72 8.09
CA LEU A 228 58.47 19.97 8.67
C LEU A 228 57.81 20.88 7.62
N ILE A 229 56.65 21.46 7.95
CA ILE A 229 56.01 22.54 7.19
C ILE A 229 56.28 23.86 7.94
N PRO A 230 56.85 24.89 7.30
CA PRO A 230 57.11 26.17 7.96
C PRO A 230 55.87 27.05 8.07
N ASP A 231 55.79 27.75 9.21
CA ASP A 231 54.85 28.81 9.55
C ASP A 231 54.88 29.96 8.54
N ASN A 232 53.71 30.52 8.25
CA ASN A 232 53.58 31.96 8.02
C ASN A 232 52.19 32.46 8.44
N VAL A 233 52.24 33.42 9.35
CA VAL A 233 51.16 34.19 9.96
C VAL A 233 50.78 35.36 9.06
N THR A 234 49.49 35.67 8.89
CA THR A 234 49.02 37.08 8.83
C THR A 234 47.50 37.19 9.07
N ASP A 235 47.17 37.60 10.30
CA ASP A 235 46.31 38.72 10.72
C ASP A 235 44.86 38.96 10.23
N ASN A 236 44.02 39.16 11.28
CA ASN A 236 42.98 40.18 11.47
C ASN A 236 41.64 39.97 10.72
N LYS A 237 40.46 39.91 11.36
CA LYS A 237 39.87 40.86 12.33
C LYS A 237 38.56 40.33 12.94
N VAL A 238 38.25 40.89 14.10
CA VAL A 238 37.16 40.67 15.07
C VAL A 238 35.82 41.32 14.63
N ILE A 239 34.70 40.86 15.25
CA ILE A 239 33.50 41.59 15.78
C ILE A 239 32.35 40.54 15.89
N GLU A 240 32.02 39.91 17.04
CA GLU A 240 31.19 40.37 18.20
C GLU A 240 29.87 41.05 17.75
N GLU A 241 28.65 40.64 18.11
CA GLU A 241 28.07 40.63 19.45
C GLU A 241 26.56 40.22 19.41
N THR A 242 26.10 39.52 20.47
CA THR A 242 24.80 39.63 21.21
C THR A 242 23.45 39.16 20.62
N GLN A 243 22.81 38.15 21.26
CA GLN A 243 21.63 38.21 22.21
C GLN A 243 20.25 38.35 21.51
N ASN A 244 19.09 37.81 21.92
CA ASN A 244 18.58 36.99 23.03
C ASN A 244 17.08 36.66 22.74
N LEU A 245 16.49 35.73 23.51
CA LEU A 245 15.04 35.51 23.83
C LEU A 245 14.20 34.74 22.80
N GLU A 246 13.75 33.50 23.07
CA GLU A 246 12.75 32.98 24.02
C GLU A 246 11.32 32.85 23.44
N ASP A 247 10.89 31.58 23.39
CA ASP A 247 9.56 30.98 23.47
C ASP A 247 8.29 31.77 23.12
N THR A 248 7.52 31.24 22.16
CA THR A 248 6.06 31.17 22.28
C THR A 248 5.53 29.93 21.55
N ILE A 249 4.95 29.02 22.35
CA ILE A 249 4.17 27.87 21.91
C ILE A 249 2.73 28.35 21.64
N ALA A 250 2.24 28.22 20.42
CA ALA A 250 0.81 28.00 20.13
C ALA A 250 0.59 27.66 18.65
N THR A 251 0.24 26.40 18.41
CA THR A 251 -0.88 25.94 17.57
C THR A 251 -1.28 26.83 16.39
N GLU A 252 -0.89 26.45 15.17
CA GLU A 252 -1.81 26.48 14.02
C GLU A 252 -1.57 25.27 13.10
N CYS A 253 -2.64 24.49 12.96
CA CYS A 253 -2.83 23.43 12.00
C CYS A 253 -3.05 24.08 10.64
N SER A 254 -2.20 23.81 9.65
CA SER A 254 -2.55 24.09 8.26
C SER A 254 -1.97 23.03 7.33
N ASP A 255 -2.89 22.34 6.68
CA ASP A 255 -2.68 21.55 5.47
C ASP A 255 -1.83 22.34 4.48
N THR A 256 -0.63 21.87 4.20
CA THR A 256 0.08 22.19 2.96
C THR A 256 0.83 20.95 2.48
N GLU A 257 0.46 20.50 1.29
CA GLU A 257 1.24 19.60 0.47
C GLU A 257 2.58 20.26 0.14
N GLU A 258 3.58 20.17 1.02
CA GLU A 258 4.93 20.57 0.65
C GLU A 258 5.66 19.38 0.02
N GLY A 259 5.71 19.41 -1.31
CA GLY A 259 6.67 18.61 -2.08
C GLY A 259 8.08 18.80 -1.54
N ILE A 260 8.96 17.83 -1.77
CA ILE A 260 10.37 17.86 -1.34
C ILE A 260 10.94 19.26 -1.63
N PRO A 261 11.30 20.05 -0.60
CA PRO A 261 11.74 21.43 -0.80
C PRO A 261 12.93 21.49 -1.76
N SER A 262 12.95 22.47 -2.67
CA SER A 262 14.09 22.68 -3.58
C SER A 262 15.30 23.33 -2.89
N ASP A 263 15.11 23.98 -1.75
CA ASP A 263 16.17 24.66 -1.01
C ASP A 263 16.98 23.67 -0.17
N MET A 264 18.30 23.89 -0.06
CA MET A 264 19.21 22.99 0.67
C MET A 264 18.86 22.89 2.16
N ASP A 265 18.44 24.00 2.77
CA ASP A 265 17.98 24.03 4.16
C ASP A 265 16.66 23.27 4.34
N GLY A 266 15.75 23.39 3.38
CA GLY A 266 14.50 22.65 3.36
C GLY A 266 14.73 21.15 3.20
N LEU A 267 15.68 20.75 2.34
CA LEU A 267 16.08 19.37 2.16
C LEU A 267 16.73 18.79 3.43
N LEU A 268 17.61 19.56 4.09
CA LEU A 268 18.23 19.18 5.36
C LEU A 268 17.18 19.00 6.46
N ARG A 269 16.25 19.96 6.60
CA ARG A 269 15.15 19.90 7.57
C ARG A 269 14.22 18.72 7.30
N TRP A 270 13.90 18.46 6.03
CA TRP A 270 13.07 17.33 5.63
C TRP A 270 13.73 15.98 5.95
N CYS A 271 15.03 15.83 5.66
CA CYS A 271 15.78 14.61 5.99
C CYS A 271 15.87 14.40 7.51
N LEU A 272 16.08 15.48 8.28
CA LEU A 272 16.15 15.42 9.74
C LEU A 272 14.82 15.03 10.39
N LEU A 273 13.71 15.64 9.94
CA LEU A 273 12.36 15.30 10.42
C LEU A 273 11.97 13.87 10.04
N SER A 274 12.36 13.43 8.84
CA SER A 274 12.17 12.04 8.39
C SER A 274 12.95 11.06 9.25
N PHE A 275 14.22 11.37 9.56
CA PHE A 275 15.03 10.58 10.50
C PHE A 275 14.38 10.49 11.88
N LEU A 276 13.95 11.60 12.46
CA LEU A 276 13.31 11.62 13.78
C LEU A 276 12.00 10.82 13.80
N LYS A 277 11.25 10.82 12.69
CA LYS A 277 9.99 10.08 12.58
C LYS A 277 10.19 8.57 12.42
N ILE A 278 11.22 8.15 11.67
CA ILE A 278 11.49 6.73 11.36
C ILE A 278 12.33 6.08 12.46
N HIS A 279 13.43 6.74 12.85
CA HIS A 279 14.46 6.17 13.72
C HIS A 279 14.51 6.81 15.11
N GLY A 280 13.70 7.83 15.39
CA GLY A 280 13.74 8.54 16.68
C GLY A 280 13.36 7.71 17.90
N LYS A 281 12.73 6.54 17.73
CA LYS A 281 12.41 5.61 18.83
C LYS A 281 13.49 4.54 19.07
N ASP A 282 14.30 4.26 18.06
CA ASP A 282 15.27 3.15 18.06
C ASP A 282 16.73 3.64 18.20
N VAL A 283 16.95 4.95 18.12
CA VAL A 283 18.28 5.56 18.23
C VAL A 283 18.53 6.07 19.65
N GLU A 284 19.60 5.57 20.26
CA GLU A 284 20.08 6.08 21.54
C GLU A 284 20.70 7.48 21.36
N LEU A 285 20.10 8.47 22.02
CA LEU A 285 20.60 9.84 22.09
C LEU A 285 21.50 10.00 23.34
N PRO A 286 22.58 10.80 23.28
CA PRO A 286 22.94 11.79 22.24
C PRO A 286 23.78 11.23 21.07
N LEU A 287 23.47 11.67 19.86
CA LEU A 287 24.16 11.27 18.63
C LEU A 287 25.15 12.34 18.15
N LYS A 288 26.33 11.93 17.65
CA LYS A 288 27.29 12.84 17.01
C LYS A 288 26.80 13.28 15.63
N THR A 289 26.94 14.57 15.30
CA THR A 289 26.51 15.16 14.02
C THR A 289 27.07 14.43 12.79
N ASN A 290 28.34 14.01 12.83
CA ASN A 290 28.96 13.25 11.74
C ASN A 290 28.29 11.87 11.54
N LEU A 291 27.94 11.20 12.63
CA LEU A 291 27.28 9.89 12.60
C LEU A 291 25.82 10.01 12.10
N LEU A 292 25.12 11.05 12.56
CA LEU A 292 23.78 11.39 12.09
C LEU A 292 23.77 11.60 10.57
N TYR A 293 24.71 12.39 10.08
CA TYR A 293 24.79 12.76 8.68
C TYR A 293 25.12 11.58 7.77
N LYS A 294 26.19 10.83 8.09
CA LYS A 294 26.67 9.73 7.25
C LYS A 294 25.74 8.51 7.24
N ASN A 295 25.20 8.13 8.39
CA ASN A 295 24.46 6.87 8.51
C ASN A 295 22.96 7.01 8.27
N TYR A 296 22.39 8.20 8.50
CA TYR A 296 20.94 8.39 8.46
C TYR A 296 20.52 9.43 7.43
N LEU A 297 21.07 10.64 7.46
CA LEU A 297 20.63 11.71 6.55
C LEU A 297 20.98 11.44 5.09
N MET A 298 22.17 10.88 4.80
CA MET A 298 22.54 10.49 3.43
C MET A 298 21.66 9.37 2.87
N SER A 299 21.29 8.39 3.70
CA SER A 299 20.46 7.25 3.29
C SER A 299 18.99 7.62 3.07
N LEU A 300 18.52 8.69 3.72
CA LEU A 300 17.15 9.18 3.59
C LEU A 300 17.00 10.23 2.46
N CYS A 301 18.09 10.61 1.80
CA CYS A 301 18.07 11.53 0.68
C CYS A 301 17.60 10.81 -0.59
N PRO A 302 16.69 11.40 -1.40
CA PRO A 302 16.28 10.81 -2.67
C PRO A 302 17.48 10.62 -3.63
N PRO A 303 17.51 9.55 -4.45
CA PRO A 303 18.67 9.14 -5.23
C PRO A 303 19.14 10.17 -6.27
N ASP A 304 18.29 11.15 -6.60
CA ASP A 304 18.59 12.22 -7.56
C ASP A 304 19.20 13.48 -6.92
N ARG A 305 19.39 13.51 -5.59
CA ARG A 305 19.94 14.67 -4.87
C ARG A 305 20.99 14.27 -3.83
N THR A 306 21.98 15.14 -3.66
CA THR A 306 23.00 14.99 -2.60
C THR A 306 22.80 16.08 -1.55
N ILE A 307 22.62 15.67 -0.31
CA ILE A 307 22.53 16.57 0.83
C ILE A 307 23.94 17.06 1.17
N ASP A 308 24.18 18.38 1.17
CA ASP A 308 25.48 18.98 1.50
C ASP A 308 25.29 20.06 2.56
N VAL A 309 25.77 19.80 3.77
CA VAL A 309 25.65 20.71 4.93
C VAL A 309 26.50 21.97 4.72
N LYS A 310 27.50 21.97 3.84
CA LYS A 310 28.27 23.20 3.56
C LYS A 310 27.52 24.18 2.65
N LYS A 311 26.46 23.71 2.00
CA LYS A 311 25.60 24.50 1.11
C LYS A 311 24.29 24.91 1.79
N SER A 312 24.07 24.48 3.03
CA SER A 312 23.03 25.09 3.87
C SER A 312 23.48 26.45 4.37
N SER A 313 22.52 27.26 4.81
CA SER A 313 22.76 28.60 5.36
C SER A 313 23.45 28.60 6.73
N PHE A 314 23.88 27.43 7.23
CA PHE A 314 24.41 27.16 8.57
C PHE A 314 25.80 26.53 8.52
#